data_AF-A0A7R9W446-F1
#
_entry.id   AF-A0A7R9W446-F1
#
_cell.length_a   1.000
_cell.length_b   1.000
_cell.length_c   1.000
_cell.angle_alpha   90.00
_cell.angle_beta   90.00
_cell.angle_gamma   90.00
#
_symmetry.space_group_name_H-M   'P 1'
#
loop_
_entity.id
_entity.type
_entity.pdbx_description
1 polymer ?
#
loop_
_entity_poly.entity_id
_entity_poly.type
_entity_poly.pdbx_seq_one_letter_code
_entity_poly.pdbx_strand_id
1 'polypeptide(L)'
;SKLSAHGVKLVMPAVLTAFDDPSWRTKQASIHILGAMSHCAPKQLASCLPKVVPKLTEAFSDTHPKVRTSAEEALDEISGVIRNPEISSVSPVLLRALIDPAQGTLRALETLIETEFLHAIDAPSLALIVPVLHRSLRDRAATTKRYGALIA
;
A
#
# COMPACT_ATOMS: atom_id res chain seq x y z
N SER A 1 -6.96 -14.85 -17.35
CA SER A 1 -5.74 -14.69 -18.17
C SER A 1 -4.58 -14.27 -17.30
N LYS A 2 -3.38 -14.86 -17.46
CA LYS A 2 -2.18 -14.53 -16.65
C LYS A 2 -1.30 -13.53 -17.41
N LEU A 3 -1.02 -12.36 -16.84
CA LEU A 3 -0.12 -11.37 -17.45
C LEU A 3 1.35 -11.77 -17.23
N SER A 4 2.20 -11.70 -18.26
CA SER A 4 3.62 -12.06 -18.14
C SER A 4 4.41 -10.97 -17.41
N ALA A 5 5.55 -11.33 -16.80
CA ALA A 5 6.42 -10.36 -16.14
C ALA A 5 6.93 -9.27 -17.10
N HIS A 6 7.23 -9.64 -18.35
CA HIS A 6 7.61 -8.69 -19.39
C HIS A 6 6.45 -7.75 -19.75
N GLY A 7 5.23 -8.26 -19.86
CA GLY A 7 4.03 -7.43 -20.09
C GLY A 7 3.79 -6.43 -18.97
N VAL A 8 3.90 -6.87 -17.71
CA VAL A 8 3.80 -5.95 -16.54
C VAL A 8 4.89 -4.88 -16.60
N LYS A 9 6.14 -5.24 -16.92
CA LYS A 9 7.24 -4.27 -17.03
C LYS A 9 6.98 -3.18 -18.08
N LEU A 10 6.30 -3.52 -19.18
CA LEU A 10 5.95 -2.57 -20.24
C LEU A 10 4.76 -1.68 -19.87
N VAL A 11 3.74 -2.25 -19.20
CA VAL A 11 2.47 -1.55 -18.91
C VAL A 11 2.54 -0.74 -17.62
N MET A 12 3.26 -1.22 -16.59
CA MET A 12 3.34 -0.58 -15.27
C MET A 12 3.80 0.88 -15.31
N PRO A 13 4.83 1.28 -16.10
CA PRO A 13 5.21 2.69 -16.20
C PRO A 13 4.07 3.58 -16.68
N ALA A 14 3.35 3.16 -17.72
CA ALA A 14 2.23 3.92 -18.28
C ALA A 14 1.07 4.04 -17.29
N VAL A 15 0.75 2.96 -16.56
CA VAL A 15 -0.27 2.95 -15.51
C VAL A 15 0.13 3.89 -14.37
N LEU A 16 1.38 3.86 -13.92
CA LEU A 16 1.86 4.74 -12.85
C LEU A 16 1.91 6.22 -13.28
N THR A 17 2.26 6.52 -14.54
CA THR A 17 2.18 7.91 -15.04
C THR A 17 0.76 8.43 -15.10
N ALA A 18 -0.22 7.57 -15.33
CA ALA A 18 -1.62 7.95 -15.42
C ALA A 18 -2.26 8.31 -14.07
N PHE A 19 -1.58 8.07 -12.94
CA PHE A 19 -1.95 8.62 -11.62
C PHE A 19 -1.82 10.14 -11.56
N ASP A 20 -0.90 10.69 -12.35
CA ASP A 20 -0.57 12.11 -12.38
C ASP A 20 -1.38 12.86 -13.46
N ASP A 21 -2.27 12.17 -14.18
CA ASP A 21 -3.13 12.74 -15.23
C ASP A 21 -4.17 13.70 -14.64
N PRO A 22 -4.44 14.88 -15.23
CA PRO A 22 -5.44 15.82 -14.68
C PRO A 22 -6.88 15.27 -14.69
N SER A 23 -7.18 14.28 -15.53
CA SER A 23 -8.49 13.65 -15.62
C SER A 23 -8.67 12.61 -14.52
N TRP A 24 -9.62 12.87 -13.59
CA TRP A 24 -9.99 11.92 -12.55
C TRP A 24 -10.45 10.56 -13.11
N ARG A 25 -11.00 10.51 -14.33
CA ARG A 25 -11.41 9.26 -14.99
C ARG A 25 -10.21 8.42 -15.39
N THR A 26 -9.15 9.06 -15.88
CA THR A 26 -7.89 8.41 -16.25
C THR A 26 -7.18 7.88 -15.00
N LYS A 27 -7.14 8.67 -13.92
CA LYS A 27 -6.63 8.21 -12.62
C LYS A 27 -7.42 7.00 -12.11
N GLN A 28 -8.74 7.11 -12.07
CA GLN A 28 -9.62 6.03 -11.59
C GLN A 28 -9.42 4.74 -12.40
N ALA A 29 -9.38 4.83 -13.73
CA ALA A 29 -9.13 3.67 -14.58
C ALA A 29 -7.78 3.02 -14.29
N SER A 30 -6.75 3.82 -14.06
CA SER A 30 -5.40 3.34 -13.74
C SER A 30 -5.35 2.62 -12.39
N ILE A 31 -6.05 3.16 -11.39
CA ILE A 31 -6.20 2.54 -10.07
C ILE A 31 -6.92 1.20 -10.17
N HIS A 32 -8.03 1.11 -10.91
CA HIS A 32 -8.74 -0.15 -11.13
C HIS A 32 -7.88 -1.19 -11.86
N ILE A 33 -7.07 -0.78 -12.84
CA ILE A 33 -6.13 -1.69 -13.50
C ILE A 33 -5.14 -2.28 -12.49
N LEU A 34 -4.61 -1.48 -11.57
CA LEU A 34 -3.71 -1.97 -10.52
C LEU A 34 -4.39 -2.93 -9.56
N GLY A 35 -5.62 -2.63 -9.13
CA GLY A 35 -6.43 -3.55 -8.33
C GLY A 35 -6.59 -4.89 -9.05
N ALA A 36 -7.09 -4.88 -10.29
CA ALA A 36 -7.32 -6.08 -11.08
C ALA A 36 -6.04 -6.93 -11.33
N MET A 37 -4.86 -6.32 -11.25
CA MET A 37 -3.58 -7.04 -11.33
C MET A 37 -3.34 -7.98 -10.14
N SER A 38 -3.96 -7.74 -8.99
CA SER A 38 -3.91 -8.64 -7.83
C SER A 38 -4.43 -10.04 -8.20
N HIS A 39 -5.46 -10.10 -9.04
CA HIS A 39 -6.09 -11.35 -9.46
C HIS A 39 -5.38 -12.01 -10.65
N CYS A 40 -4.93 -11.22 -11.64
CA CYS A 40 -4.38 -11.79 -12.88
C CYS A 40 -2.85 -11.93 -12.88
N ALA A 41 -2.14 -11.18 -12.03
CA ALA A 41 -0.67 -11.15 -11.97
C ALA A 41 -0.11 -10.86 -10.56
N PRO A 42 -0.53 -11.60 -9.51
CA PRO A 42 -0.17 -11.29 -8.12
C PRO A 42 1.34 -11.29 -7.86
N LYS A 43 2.08 -12.23 -8.45
CA LYS A 43 3.55 -12.31 -8.27
C LYS A 43 4.27 -11.11 -8.88
N GLN A 44 3.78 -10.62 -10.01
CA GLN A 44 4.35 -9.48 -10.71
C GLN A 44 3.99 -8.18 -9.98
N LEU A 45 2.74 -8.06 -9.53
CA LEU A 45 2.29 -6.93 -8.72
C LEU A 45 3.08 -6.83 -7.41
N ALA A 46 3.27 -7.95 -6.71
CA ALA A 46 4.10 -8.07 -5.50
C ALA A 46 5.47 -7.38 -5.66
N SER A 47 6.14 -7.61 -6.79
CA SER A 47 7.46 -7.02 -7.08
C SER A 47 7.45 -5.51 -7.31
N CYS A 48 6.28 -4.93 -7.58
CA CYS A 48 6.09 -3.51 -7.87
C CYS A 48 5.43 -2.74 -6.72
N LEU A 49 5.00 -3.42 -5.64
CA LEU A 49 4.32 -2.79 -4.50
C LEU A 49 5.09 -1.63 -3.86
N PRO A 50 6.43 -1.65 -3.72
CA PRO A 50 7.17 -0.50 -3.20
C PRO A 50 6.97 0.80 -3.99
N LYS A 51 6.58 0.71 -5.27
CA LYS A 51 6.28 1.87 -6.13
C LYS A 51 4.78 2.16 -6.20
N VAL A 52 3.96 1.10 -6.18
CA VAL A 52 2.49 1.19 -6.30
C VAL A 52 1.86 1.74 -5.02
N VAL A 53 2.25 1.26 -3.84
CA VAL A 53 1.64 1.65 -2.56
C VAL A 53 1.73 3.17 -2.33
N PRO A 54 2.89 3.84 -2.49
CA PRO A 54 2.96 5.30 -2.35
C PRO A 54 2.03 6.05 -3.30
N LYS A 55 1.91 5.61 -4.57
CA LYS A 55 1.01 6.23 -5.57
C LYS A 55 -0.47 6.06 -5.21
N LEU A 56 -0.85 4.90 -4.68
CA LEU A 56 -2.22 4.69 -4.18
C LEU A 56 -2.49 5.53 -2.93
N THR A 57 -1.51 5.68 -2.04
CA THR A 57 -1.65 6.55 -0.86
C THR A 57 -1.84 8.02 -1.26
N GLU A 58 -1.13 8.50 -2.28
CA GLU A 58 -1.31 9.85 -2.85
C GLU A 58 -2.76 10.06 -3.36
N ALA A 59 -3.39 9.03 -3.91
CA ALA A 59 -4.75 9.10 -4.44
C ALA A 59 -5.81 9.41 -3.38
N PHE A 60 -5.55 9.17 -2.09
CA PHE A 60 -6.46 9.60 -1.00
C PHE A 60 -6.51 11.11 -0.81
N SER A 61 -5.50 11.84 -1.29
CA SER A 61 -5.48 13.30 -1.29
C SER A 61 -6.15 13.90 -2.53
N ASP A 62 -6.64 13.09 -3.47
CA ASP A 62 -7.33 13.56 -4.66
C ASP A 62 -8.67 14.22 -4.30
N THR A 63 -9.03 15.30 -5.01
CA THR A 63 -10.26 16.05 -4.75
C THR A 63 -11.50 15.27 -5.15
N HIS A 64 -11.40 14.37 -6.13
CA HIS A 64 -12.55 13.64 -6.67
C HIS A 64 -12.85 12.38 -5.85
N PRO A 65 -14.07 12.20 -5.31
CA PRO A 65 -14.40 11.09 -4.42
C PRO A 65 -14.22 9.71 -5.06
N LYS A 66 -14.54 9.57 -6.36
CA LYS A 66 -14.38 8.28 -7.07
C LYS A 66 -12.92 7.81 -7.15
N VAL A 67 -11.95 8.73 -7.20
CA VAL A 67 -10.53 8.39 -7.20
C VAL A 67 -10.15 7.81 -5.83
N ARG A 68 -10.57 8.48 -4.75
CA ARG A 68 -10.35 8.00 -3.38
C ARG A 68 -10.99 6.64 -3.12
N THR A 69 -12.26 6.45 -3.50
CA THR A 69 -12.94 5.16 -3.35
C THR A 69 -12.25 4.06 -4.14
N SER A 70 -11.87 4.30 -5.41
CA SER A 70 -11.14 3.31 -6.19
C SER A 70 -9.78 2.95 -5.58
N ALA A 71 -9.11 3.91 -4.93
CA ALA A 71 -7.82 3.66 -4.28
C ALA A 71 -7.97 2.79 -3.03
N GLU A 72 -9.06 2.96 -2.28
CA GLU A 72 -9.41 2.10 -1.14
C GLU A 72 -9.66 0.67 -1.60
N GLU A 73 -10.50 0.47 -2.63
CA GLU A 73 -10.78 -0.83 -3.23
C GLU A 73 -9.50 -1.50 -3.75
N ALA A 74 -8.66 -0.76 -4.50
CA ALA A 74 -7.42 -1.30 -5.04
C ALA A 74 -6.40 -1.69 -3.95
N LEU A 75 -6.32 -0.93 -2.85
CA LEU A 75 -5.45 -1.27 -1.73
C LEU A 75 -5.92 -2.54 -1.01
N ASP A 76 -7.23 -2.72 -0.85
CA ASP A 76 -7.80 -3.94 -0.27
C ASP A 76 -7.48 -5.16 -1.14
N GLU A 77 -7.71 -5.07 -2.46
CA GLU A 77 -7.35 -6.12 -3.41
C GLU A 77 -5.84 -6.45 -3.40
N ILE A 78 -4.99 -5.42 -3.31
CA ILE A 78 -3.53 -5.58 -3.21
C ILE A 78 -3.11 -6.26 -1.91
N SER A 79 -3.82 -6.04 -0.80
CA SER A 79 -3.49 -6.68 0.47
C SER A 79 -3.59 -8.21 0.41
N GLY A 80 -4.45 -8.74 -0.46
CA GLY A 80 -4.54 -10.18 -0.74
C GLY A 80 -3.32 -10.79 -1.43
N VAL A 81 -2.37 -9.97 -1.90
CA VAL A 81 -1.10 -10.43 -2.48
C VAL A 81 -0.06 -10.76 -1.41
N ILE A 82 -0.25 -10.29 -0.18
CA ILE A 82 0.66 -10.50 0.95
C ILE A 82 0.61 -11.97 1.37
N ARG A 83 1.80 -12.55 1.57
CA ARG A 83 1.94 -13.99 1.89
C ARG A 83 2.44 -14.25 3.30
N ASN A 84 3.08 -13.26 3.92
CA ASN A 84 3.48 -13.36 5.31
C ASN A 84 2.21 -13.37 6.19
N PRO A 85 1.97 -14.44 6.97
CA PRO A 85 0.70 -14.61 7.69
C PRO A 85 0.52 -13.58 8.81
N GLU A 86 1.61 -13.18 9.48
CA GLU A 86 1.58 -12.14 10.50
C GLU A 86 1.18 -10.79 9.91
N ILE A 87 1.77 -10.42 8.77
CA ILE A 87 1.42 -9.16 8.10
C ILE A 87 0.03 -9.22 7.47
N SER A 88 -0.39 -10.39 6.98
CA SER A 88 -1.76 -10.56 6.48
C SER A 88 -2.81 -10.39 7.58
N SER A 89 -2.52 -10.75 8.85
CA SER A 89 -3.47 -10.59 9.95
C SER A 89 -3.58 -9.13 10.40
N VAL A 90 -2.49 -8.37 10.35
CA VAL A 90 -2.47 -6.94 10.71
C VAL A 90 -2.71 -5.99 9.53
N SER A 91 -2.79 -6.52 8.31
CA SER A 91 -2.95 -5.72 7.08
C SER A 91 -4.13 -4.74 7.14
N PRO A 92 -5.32 -5.05 7.73
CA PRO A 92 -6.40 -4.08 7.79
C PRO A 92 -6.05 -2.83 8.60
N VAL A 93 -5.26 -2.99 9.68
CA VAL A 93 -4.78 -1.88 10.51
C VAL A 93 -3.72 -1.06 9.77
N LEU A 94 -2.81 -1.73 9.05
CA LEU A 94 -1.81 -1.06 8.21
C LEU A 94 -2.47 -0.26 7.09
N LEU A 95 -3.43 -0.85 6.36
CA LEU A 95 -4.17 -0.16 5.30
C LEU A 95 -4.90 1.07 5.86
N ARG A 96 -5.54 0.94 7.03
CA ARG A 96 -6.19 2.09 7.67
C ARG A 96 -5.20 3.22 7.99
N ALA A 97 -3.99 2.89 8.40
CA ALA A 97 -2.93 3.87 8.64
C ALA A 97 -2.41 4.51 7.35
N LEU A 98 -2.53 3.85 6.19
CA LEU A 98 -2.23 4.45 4.89
C LEU A 98 -3.34 5.41 4.45
N ILE A 99 -4.61 5.06 4.68
CA ILE A 99 -5.79 5.86 4.30
C ILE A 99 -5.94 7.09 5.19
N ASP A 100 -5.86 6.91 6.50
CA ASP A 100 -5.97 7.97 7.51
C ASP A 100 -4.76 7.94 8.45
N PRO A 101 -3.62 8.48 8.01
CA PRO A 101 -2.39 8.44 8.81
C PRO A 101 -2.49 9.23 10.11
N ALA A 102 -3.39 10.20 10.24
CA ALA A 102 -3.51 11.00 11.45
C ALA A 102 -4.05 10.18 12.62
N GLN A 103 -5.01 9.29 12.35
CA GLN A 103 -5.63 8.44 13.37
C GLN A 103 -5.08 7.01 13.38
N GLY A 104 -4.56 6.53 12.24
CA GLY A 104 -4.16 5.14 12.09
C GLY A 104 -2.70 4.83 12.41
N THR A 105 -1.78 5.80 12.28
CA THR A 105 -0.32 5.52 12.39
C THR A 105 0.05 4.93 13.75
N LEU A 106 -0.37 5.55 14.86
CA LEU A 106 -0.02 5.07 16.20
C LEU A 106 -0.54 3.65 16.45
N ARG A 107 -1.81 3.42 16.13
CA ARG A 107 -2.44 2.10 16.29
C ARG A 107 -1.73 1.03 15.46
N ALA A 108 -1.33 1.34 14.23
CA ALA A 108 -0.57 0.42 13.40
C ALA A 108 0.79 0.06 14.02
N LEU A 109 1.51 1.03 14.61
CA LEU A 109 2.78 0.76 15.29
C LEU A 109 2.58 -0.11 16.53
N GLU A 110 1.56 0.17 17.34
CA GLU A 110 1.22 -0.63 18.52
C GLU A 110 0.92 -2.07 18.13
N THR A 111 0.08 -2.27 17.11
CA THR A 111 -0.22 -3.61 16.59
C THR A 111 1.04 -4.31 16.06
N LEU A 112 1.94 -3.60 15.36
CA LEU A 112 3.20 -4.18 14.90
C LEU A 112 4.13 -4.58 16.06
N ILE A 113 4.18 -3.80 17.14
CA ILE A 113 4.99 -4.12 18.34
C ILE A 113 4.43 -5.34 19.07
N GLU A 114 3.10 -5.48 19.13
CA GLU A 114 2.41 -6.61 19.77
C GLU A 114 2.46 -7.89 18.92
N THR A 115 2.84 -7.79 17.64
CA THR A 115 2.88 -8.94 16.73
C THR A 115 4.17 -9.73 16.88
N GLU A 116 4.06 -11.02 17.20
CA GLU A 116 5.18 -11.94 17.19
C GLU A 116 5.49 -12.40 15.75
N PHE A 117 6.62 -11.98 15.20
CA PHE A 117 7.07 -12.36 13.86
C PHE A 117 7.81 -13.69 13.87
N LEU A 118 7.17 -14.76 13.40
CA LEU A 118 7.77 -16.08 13.26
C LEU A 118 8.28 -16.33 11.84
N HIS A 119 7.62 -15.75 10.85
CA HIS A 119 8.01 -15.85 9.44
C HIS A 119 8.85 -14.64 8.99
N ALA A 120 9.77 -14.90 8.06
CA ALA A 120 10.53 -13.83 7.42
C ALA A 120 9.60 -12.84 6.71
N ILE A 121 9.85 -11.54 6.92
CA ILE A 121 9.10 -10.47 6.28
C ILE A 121 9.53 -10.38 4.81
N ASP A 122 8.56 -10.46 3.89
CA ASP A 122 8.81 -10.40 2.46
C ASP A 122 8.69 -8.97 1.91
N ALA A 123 9.13 -8.76 0.67
CA ALA A 123 9.10 -7.44 0.04
C ALA A 123 7.68 -6.81 -0.04
N PRO A 124 6.62 -7.58 -0.39
CA PRO A 124 5.23 -7.10 -0.29
C PRO A 124 4.83 -6.59 1.09
N SER A 125 5.17 -7.32 2.15
CA SER A 125 4.92 -6.89 3.52
C SER A 125 5.64 -5.58 3.86
N LEU A 126 6.92 -5.46 3.49
CA LEU A 126 7.69 -4.23 3.70
C LEU A 126 7.06 -3.04 2.96
N ALA A 127 6.47 -3.26 1.79
CA ALA A 127 5.80 -2.20 1.05
C ALA A 127 4.61 -1.57 1.82
N LEU A 128 3.96 -2.32 2.73
CA LEU A 128 2.94 -1.78 3.63
C LEU A 128 3.51 -1.16 4.90
N ILE A 129 4.54 -1.78 5.48
CA ILE A 129 5.11 -1.36 6.78
C ILE A 129 5.91 -0.06 6.62
N VAL A 130 6.75 0.04 5.59
CA VAL A 130 7.72 1.13 5.42
C VAL A 130 7.06 2.51 5.36
N PRO A 131 5.95 2.75 4.62
CA PRO A 131 5.28 4.05 4.64
C PRO A 131 4.80 4.46 6.03
N VAL A 132 4.30 3.52 6.84
CA VAL A 132 3.87 3.76 8.22
C VAL A 132 5.06 4.13 9.11
N LEU A 133 6.18 3.41 8.99
CA LEU A 133 7.42 3.72 9.73
C LEU A 133 8.02 5.06 9.30
N HIS A 134 8.09 5.33 8.01
CA HIS A 134 8.62 6.58 7.49
C HIS A 134 7.80 7.79 7.97
N ARG A 135 6.48 7.64 8.05
CA ARG A 135 5.56 8.62 8.62
C ARG A 135 5.80 8.79 10.13
N SER A 136 5.88 7.69 10.88
CA SER A 136 5.99 7.73 12.34
C SER A 136 7.29 8.38 12.83
N LEU A 137 8.41 8.13 12.14
CA LEU A 137 9.71 8.75 12.43
C LEU A 137 9.70 10.28 12.22
N ARG A 138 8.76 10.77 11.40
CA ARG A 138 8.56 12.20 11.11
C ARG A 138 7.37 12.81 11.87
N ASP A 139 6.71 12.05 12.74
CA ASP A 139 5.55 12.52 13.50
C ASP A 139 5.94 13.66 14.46
N ARG A 140 5.00 14.38 15.04
CA ARG A 140 5.29 15.38 16.08
C ARG A 140 5.30 14.77 17.48
N ALA A 141 4.50 13.73 17.70
CA ALA A 141 4.39 13.05 18.98
C ALA A 141 5.64 12.21 19.28
N ALA A 142 6.24 12.40 20.46
CA ALA A 142 7.43 11.68 20.87
C ALA A 142 7.20 10.15 21.00
N THR A 143 6.00 9.75 21.42
CA THR A 143 5.59 8.34 21.54
C THR A 143 5.58 7.66 20.17
N THR A 144 4.91 8.25 19.18
CA THR A 144 4.85 7.74 17.80
C THR A 144 6.24 7.59 17.19
N LYS A 145 7.13 8.58 17.39
CA LYS A 145 8.54 8.47 16.94
C LYS A 145 9.27 7.33 17.62
N ARG A 146 9.13 7.19 18.94
CA ARG A 146 9.79 6.14 19.72
C ARG A 146 9.34 4.76 19.25
N TYR A 147 8.04 4.56 19.02
CA TYR A 147 7.50 3.30 18.53
C TYR A 147 7.98 3.01 17.09
N GLY A 148 7.99 4.03 16.23
CA GLY A 148 8.60 3.92 14.90
C GLY A 148 10.06 3.47 14.94
N ALA A 149 10.87 4.06 15.81
CA ALA A 149 12.29 3.73 15.97
C ALA A 149 12.55 2.37 16.63
N LEU A 150 11.57 1.79 17.33
CA LEU A 150 11.68 0.45 17.89
C LEU A 150 11.53 -0.64 16.83
N ILE A 151 10.73 -0.38 15.79
CA ILE A 151 10.41 -1.33 14.72
C ILE A 151 11.41 -1.22 13.55
N ALA A 152 11.90 -0.01 13.27
CA ALA A 152 12.77 0.31 12.12
C ALA A 152 14.20 -0.25 12.27
#